data_AF-A0A1D2QAJ8-F1
#
_entry.id   AF-A0A1D2QAJ8-F1
#
_cell.length_a   1.000
_cell.length_b   1.000
_cell.length_c   1.000
_cell.angle_alpha   90.00
_cell.angle_beta   90.00
_cell.angle_gamma   90.00
#
_symmetry.space_group_name_H-M   'P 1'
#
loop_
_entity.id
_entity.type
_entity.pdbx_description
1 polymer ?
#
loop_
_entity_poly.entity_id
_entity_poly.type
_entity_poly.pdbx_seq_one_letter_code
_entity_poly.pdbx_strand_id
1 'polypeptide(L)'
;MSETIVSTSEHTPSDKWWILIAVLAVLVPIIALLGAAFPPDVYTSLTVAPFGLLAWILAFLSPLIVYFDKQYVTAVSDWTPSGWYYLMIAPPLTLVLPFVYLYERHKYVGTP
;
A
#
# COMPACT_ATOMS: atom_id res chain seq x y z
N MET A 1 14.03 47.83 -10.46
CA MET A 1 13.73 47.02 -9.26
C MET A 1 13.21 45.71 -9.79
N SER A 2 14.07 44.71 -9.91
CA SER A 2 13.74 43.44 -10.57
C SER A 2 13.16 42.49 -9.53
N GLU A 3 11.92 42.08 -9.71
CA GLU A 3 11.28 41.07 -8.88
C GLU A 3 11.90 39.71 -9.18
N THR A 4 12.65 39.17 -8.23
CA THR A 4 13.14 37.80 -8.26
C THR A 4 11.94 36.89 -8.01
N ILE A 5 11.39 36.29 -9.06
CA ILE A 5 10.34 35.27 -8.93
C ILE A 5 11.00 34.06 -8.25
N VAL A 6 10.75 33.89 -6.95
CA VAL A 6 11.16 32.68 -6.22
C VAL A 6 10.29 31.55 -6.75
N SER A 7 10.82 30.80 -7.72
CA SER A 7 10.25 29.52 -8.15
C SER A 7 10.24 28.60 -6.94
N THR A 8 9.11 28.56 -6.23
CA THR A 8 8.90 27.60 -5.15
C THR A 8 8.62 26.31 -5.89
N SER A 9 9.54 25.34 -5.84
CA SER A 9 9.31 24.03 -6.46
C SER A 9 7.98 23.49 -5.94
N GLU A 10 6.96 23.41 -6.78
CA GLU A 10 5.69 22.79 -6.41
C GLU A 10 6.01 21.35 -6.01
N HIS A 11 5.94 21.07 -4.71
CA HIS A 11 6.24 19.75 -4.18
C HIS A 11 5.07 18.84 -4.52
N THR A 12 5.09 18.26 -5.72
CA THR A 12 4.12 17.25 -6.11
C THR A 12 4.28 16.03 -5.19
N PRO A 13 3.22 15.52 -4.54
CA PRO A 13 3.30 14.32 -3.73
C PRO A 13 3.82 13.12 -4.56
N SER A 14 4.55 12.20 -3.92
CA SER A 14 5.16 11.05 -4.61
C SER A 14 4.11 10.04 -5.09
N ASP A 15 4.23 9.58 -6.33
CA ASP A 15 3.33 8.62 -6.98
C ASP A 15 3.64 7.15 -6.64
N LYS A 16 4.60 6.87 -5.76
CA LYS A 16 5.16 5.51 -5.55
C LYS A 16 4.61 4.79 -4.32
N TRP A 17 3.84 5.47 -3.49
CA TRP A 17 3.40 4.92 -2.20
C TRP A 17 2.49 3.70 -2.35
N TRP A 18 1.67 3.65 -3.39
CA TRP A 18 0.88 2.46 -3.75
C TRP A 18 1.71 1.20 -3.94
N ILE A 19 3.01 1.27 -4.31
CA ILE A 19 3.86 0.08 -4.50
C ILE A 19 3.91 -0.73 -3.20
N LEU A 20 3.98 -0.07 -2.04
CA LEU A 20 3.98 -0.75 -0.75
C LEU A 20 2.63 -1.41 -0.46
N ILE A 21 1.53 -0.81 -0.91
CA ILE A 21 0.18 -1.39 -0.83
C ILE A 21 0.07 -2.60 -1.76
N ALA A 22 0.64 -2.53 -2.96
CA ALA A 22 0.68 -3.64 -3.92
C ALA A 22 1.54 -4.80 -3.41
N VAL A 23 2.70 -4.52 -2.82
CA VAL A 23 3.52 -5.54 -2.15
C VAL A 23 2.72 -6.20 -1.04
N LEU A 24 2.04 -5.43 -0.18
CA LEU A 24 1.18 -5.99 0.86
C LEU A 24 0.06 -6.87 0.27
N ALA A 25 -0.63 -6.40 -0.77
CA ALA A 25 -1.71 -7.13 -1.44
C ALA A 25 -1.25 -8.48 -2.00
N VAL A 26 -0.04 -8.54 -2.58
CA VAL A 26 0.51 -9.78 -3.16
C VAL A 26 1.14 -10.69 -2.11
N LEU A 27 1.77 -10.11 -1.10
CA LEU A 27 2.53 -10.88 -0.10
C LEU A 27 1.62 -11.76 0.76
N VAL A 28 0.44 -11.26 1.14
CA VAL A 28 -0.48 -12.02 1.99
C VAL A 28 -1.04 -13.29 1.33
N PRO A 29 -1.57 -13.28 0.10
CA PRO A 29 -2.01 -14.52 -0.55
C PRO A 29 -0.84 -15.48 -0.81
N ILE A 30 0.38 -14.99 -1.09
CA ILE A 30 1.56 -15.86 -1.21
C ILE A 30 1.82 -16.59 0.11
N ILE A 31 1.82 -15.88 1.24
CA ILE A 31 2.00 -16.49 2.57
C ILE A 31 0.90 -17.53 2.84
N ALA A 32 -0.35 -17.20 2.53
CA ALA A 32 -1.48 -18.11 2.71
C ALA A 32 -1.35 -19.37 1.84
N LEU A 33 -0.94 -19.22 0.58
CA LEU A 33 -0.73 -20.35 -0.34
C LEU A 33 0.43 -21.23 0.12
N LEU A 34 1.55 -20.64 0.55
CA LEU A 34 2.68 -21.39 1.10
C LEU A 34 2.29 -22.14 2.38
N GLY A 35 1.54 -21.50 3.28
CA GLY A 35 1.05 -22.14 4.49
C GLY A 35 0.05 -23.28 4.23
N ALA A 36 -0.69 -23.23 3.13
CA ALA A 36 -1.63 -24.28 2.74
C ALA A 36 -0.97 -25.42 1.95
N ALA A 37 0.08 -25.12 1.17
CA ALA A 37 0.74 -26.07 0.30
C ALA A 37 1.78 -26.95 1.02
N PHE A 38 2.35 -26.48 2.13
CA PHE A 38 3.45 -27.13 2.82
C PHE A 38 3.07 -27.52 4.27
N PRO A 39 3.64 -28.61 4.82
CA PRO A 39 3.45 -28.96 6.22
C PRO A 39 3.95 -27.86 7.18
N PRO A 40 3.35 -27.71 8.37
CA PRO A 40 3.84 -26.78 9.39
C PRO A 40 5.06 -27.36 10.10
N ASP A 41 6.20 -27.41 9.41
CA ASP A 41 7.50 -27.81 9.95
C ASP A 41 8.45 -26.62 10.10
N VAL A 42 9.61 -26.85 10.73
CA VAL A 42 10.59 -25.79 11.04
C VAL A 42 11.17 -25.15 9.78
N TYR A 43 11.38 -25.90 8.71
CA TYR A 43 11.98 -25.39 7.47
C TYR A 43 10.97 -24.56 6.69
N THR A 44 9.73 -25.02 6.60
CA THR A 44 8.62 -24.24 6.02
C THR A 44 8.42 -22.95 6.79
N SER A 45 8.40 -23.01 8.12
CA SER A 45 8.23 -21.84 8.99
C SER A 45 9.36 -20.82 8.84
N LEU A 46 10.61 -21.28 8.83
CA LEU A 46 11.78 -20.40 8.63
C LEU A 46 11.79 -19.76 7.23
N THR A 47 11.25 -20.46 6.23
CA THR A 47 11.14 -19.93 4.87
C THR A 47 10.04 -18.87 4.76
N VAL A 48 8.89 -19.07 5.42
CA VAL A 48 7.73 -18.16 5.34
C VAL A 48 7.86 -16.97 6.30
N ALA A 49 8.55 -17.12 7.43
CA ALA A 49 8.66 -16.11 8.49
C ALA A 49 9.12 -14.71 8.01
N PRO A 50 10.13 -14.56 7.14
CA PRO A 50 10.55 -13.25 6.64
C PRO A 50 9.43 -12.53 5.88
N PHE A 51 8.67 -13.27 5.06
CA PHE A 51 7.52 -12.74 4.33
C PHE A 51 6.41 -12.34 5.31
N GLY A 52 6.13 -13.19 6.30
CA GLY A 52 5.17 -12.88 7.37
C GLY A 52 5.52 -11.61 8.13
N LEU A 53 6.80 -11.44 8.49
CA LEU A 53 7.31 -10.26 9.18
C LEU A 53 7.17 -9.01 8.30
N LEU A 54 7.55 -9.10 7.02
CA LEU A 54 7.41 -7.99 6.07
C LEU A 54 5.94 -7.59 5.88
N ALA A 55 5.03 -8.56 5.73
CA ALA A 55 3.60 -8.30 5.64
C ALA A 55 3.08 -7.58 6.89
N TRP A 56 3.53 -7.99 8.07
CA TRP A 56 3.20 -7.34 9.34
C TRP A 56 3.69 -5.89 9.41
N ILE A 57 4.94 -5.65 9.02
CA ILE A 57 5.51 -4.29 8.99
C ILE A 57 4.71 -3.41 8.03
N LEU A 58 4.41 -3.90 6.83
CA LEU A 58 3.63 -3.16 5.83
C LEU A 58 2.19 -2.92 6.28
N ALA A 59 1.54 -3.90 6.92
CA ALA A 59 0.21 -3.73 7.48
C ALA A 59 0.21 -2.67 8.59
N PHE A 60 1.19 -2.69 9.49
CA PHE A 60 1.32 -1.70 10.56
C PHE A 60 1.59 -0.29 10.03
N LEU A 61 2.41 -0.17 8.99
CA LEU A 61 2.69 1.10 8.32
C LEU A 61 1.61 1.51 7.30
N SER A 62 0.65 0.63 6.99
CA SER A 62 -0.36 0.88 5.97
C SER A 62 -1.14 2.19 6.16
N PRO A 63 -1.48 2.66 7.38
CA PRO A 63 -2.17 3.93 7.51
C PRO A 63 -1.32 5.12 7.02
N LEU A 64 -0.02 5.08 7.28
CA LEU A 64 0.91 6.12 6.83
C LEU A 64 1.12 6.05 5.31
N ILE A 65 1.26 4.84 4.77
CA ILE A 65 1.41 4.60 3.33
C ILE A 65 0.17 5.12 2.57
N VAL A 66 -1.03 4.77 3.04
CA VAL A 66 -2.30 5.23 2.47
C VAL A 66 -2.44 6.76 2.59
N TYR A 67 -2.00 7.36 3.70
CA TYR A 67 -2.03 8.81 3.85
C TYR A 67 -1.21 9.51 2.76
N PHE A 68 0.02 9.07 2.51
CA PHE A 68 0.86 9.69 1.49
C PHE A 68 0.38 9.41 0.07
N ASP A 69 -0.07 8.19 -0.24
CA ASP A 69 -0.62 7.91 -1.58
C ASP A 69 -1.91 8.69 -1.83
N LYS A 70 -2.76 8.83 -0.80
CA LYS A 70 -3.97 9.66 -0.87
C LYS A 70 -3.66 11.10 -1.25
N GLN A 71 -2.61 11.72 -0.71
CA GLN A 71 -2.23 13.09 -1.07
C GLN A 71 -1.94 13.21 -2.58
N TYR A 72 -1.21 12.24 -3.14
CA TYR A 72 -0.95 12.18 -4.57
C TYR A 72 -2.24 11.99 -5.37
N VAL A 73 -3.03 10.97 -5.05
CA VAL A 73 -4.28 10.63 -5.76
C VAL A 73 -5.25 11.82 -5.79
N THR A 74 -5.42 12.53 -4.67
CA THR A 74 -6.29 13.71 -4.60
C THR A 74 -5.74 14.91 -5.36
N ALA A 75 -4.43 14.97 -5.60
CA ALA A 75 -3.82 16.05 -6.37
C ALA A 75 -3.93 15.84 -7.89
N VAL A 76 -4.06 14.58 -8.34
CA VAL A 76 -4.00 14.24 -9.78
C VAL A 76 -5.29 13.62 -10.31
N SER A 77 -6.31 13.40 -9.47
CA SER A 77 -7.59 12.79 -9.87
C SER A 77 -8.76 13.34 -9.06
N ASP A 78 -9.97 13.14 -9.57
CA ASP A 78 -11.22 13.52 -8.89
C ASP A 78 -11.61 12.56 -7.75
N TRP A 79 -10.87 11.46 -7.56
CA TRP A 79 -11.17 10.50 -6.52
C TRP A 79 -10.65 10.98 -5.17
N THR A 80 -11.54 10.94 -4.17
CA THR A 80 -11.18 11.18 -2.77
C THR A 80 -11.26 9.87 -1.99
N PRO A 81 -10.12 9.21 -1.70
CA PRO A 81 -10.11 7.96 -0.96
C PRO A 81 -10.75 8.08 0.42
N SER A 82 -11.66 7.15 0.73
CA SER A 82 -12.37 7.13 2.02
C SER A 82 -11.43 6.83 3.20
N GLY A 83 -11.83 7.22 4.41
CA GLY A 83 -11.07 6.91 5.63
C GLY A 83 -11.00 5.41 5.97
N TRP A 84 -11.87 4.58 5.39
CA TRP A 84 -11.88 3.14 5.65
C TRP A 84 -10.60 2.44 5.18
N TYR A 85 -9.87 3.02 4.23
CA TYR A 85 -8.58 2.49 3.79
C TYR A 85 -7.49 2.52 4.87
N TYR A 86 -7.64 3.34 5.92
CA TYR A 86 -6.74 3.28 7.09
C TYR A 86 -6.90 2.00 7.91
N LEU A 87 -8.00 1.26 7.73
CA LEU A 87 -8.25 0.00 8.42
C LEU A 87 -7.47 -1.19 7.81
N MET A 88 -6.64 -0.97 6.79
CA MET A 88 -5.73 -1.99 6.23
C MET A 88 -4.79 -2.60 7.28
N ILE A 89 -4.56 -1.92 8.41
CA ILE A 89 -3.79 -2.45 9.53
C ILE A 89 -4.46 -3.64 10.24
N ALA A 90 -5.79 -3.75 10.16
CA ALA A 90 -6.56 -4.72 10.93
C ALA A 90 -6.87 -5.98 10.09
N PRO A 91 -6.43 -7.18 10.50
CA PRO A 91 -6.98 -8.42 9.96
C PRO A 91 -8.47 -8.56 10.30
N PRO A 92 -9.33 -9.07 9.39
CA PRO A 92 -9.02 -9.60 8.07
C PRO A 92 -9.01 -8.54 6.95
N LEU A 93 -9.25 -7.26 7.26
CA LEU A 93 -9.36 -6.19 6.26
C LEU A 93 -8.06 -5.99 5.46
N THR A 94 -6.91 -6.30 6.05
CA THR A 94 -5.61 -6.40 5.35
C THR A 94 -5.63 -7.33 4.14
N LEU A 95 -6.56 -8.29 4.05
CA LEU A 95 -6.70 -9.22 2.93
C LEU A 95 -7.48 -8.64 1.75
N VAL A 96 -8.34 -7.64 1.99
CA VAL A 96 -9.34 -7.19 1.01
C VAL A 96 -9.10 -5.73 0.63
N LEU A 97 -8.92 -4.86 1.62
CA LEU A 97 -8.80 -3.43 1.39
C LEU A 97 -7.64 -3.05 0.47
N PRO A 98 -6.43 -3.66 0.54
CA PRO A 98 -5.36 -3.33 -0.41
C PRO A 98 -5.76 -3.54 -1.87
N PHE A 99 -6.48 -4.62 -2.19
CA PHE A 99 -6.97 -4.87 -3.55
C PHE A 99 -8.01 -3.86 -3.98
N VAL A 100 -8.98 -3.55 -3.11
CA VAL A 100 -10.03 -2.55 -3.40
C VAL A 100 -9.41 -1.17 -3.64
N TYR A 101 -8.42 -0.79 -2.81
CA TYR A 101 -7.72 0.48 -2.96
C TYR A 101 -6.98 0.58 -4.28
N LEU A 102 -6.18 -0.43 -4.63
CA LEU A 102 -5.42 -0.47 -5.88
C LEU A 102 -6.33 -0.50 -7.10
N TYR A 103 -7.48 -1.18 -7.02
CA TYR A 103 -8.47 -1.20 -8.09
C TYR A 103 -9.07 0.19 -8.32
N GLU A 104 -9.51 0.89 -7.27
CA GLU A 104 -10.04 2.24 -7.41
C GLU A 104 -8.93 3.21 -7.87
N ARG A 105 -7.72 3.10 -7.31
CA ARG A 105 -6.57 3.91 -7.76
C ARG A 105 -6.30 3.72 -9.24
N HIS A 106 -6.26 2.48 -9.71
CA HIS A 106 -6.08 2.18 -11.14
C HIS A 106 -7.18 2.79 -12.01
N LYS A 107 -8.44 2.74 -11.56
CA LYS A 107 -9.57 3.33 -12.28
C LYS A 107 -9.46 4.84 -12.44
N TYR A 108 -8.95 5.56 -11.44
CA TYR A 108 -8.90 7.03 -11.44
C TYR A 108 -7.56 7.63 -11.89
N VAL A 109 -6.46 6.90 -11.69
CA VAL A 109 -5.09 7.38 -11.98
C VAL A 109 -4.44 6.62 -13.15
N GLY A 110 -5.00 5.47 -13.55
CA GLY A 110 -4.53 4.66 -14.69
C GLY A 110 -3.37 3.71 -14.36
N THR A 111 -2.65 3.93 -13.26
CA THR A 111 -1.69 2.97 -12.70
C THR A 111 -2.27 2.38 -11.41
N PRO A 112 -2.12 1.06 -11.17
CA PRO A 112 -2.35 0.50 -9.84
C PRO A 112 -1.53 1.25 -8.81
#